data_AF-A0A1T2L1E8-F1
#
_entry.id   AF-A0A1T2L1E8-F1
#
_cell.length_a   1.000
_cell.length_b   1.000
_cell.length_c   1.000
_cell.angle_alpha   90.00
_cell.angle_beta   90.00
_cell.angle_gamma   90.00
#
_symmetry.space_group_name_H-M   'P 1'
#
loop_
_entity.id
_entity.type
_entity.pdbx_description
1 polymer ?
#
loop_
_entity_poly.entity_id
_entity_poly.type
_entity_poly.pdbx_seq_one_letter_code
_entity_poly.pdbx_strand_id
1 'polypeptide(L)'
;MALTLAERDEVDAFKFIIDPLTAAASLVAIVVALASWYRSARKPLAIDRLVIHQKADKSTFILSMRNRKDYPIIIKQTQCYTRRYFTVQKNPQRDQSIKSR
;
A
#
# COMPACT_ATOMS: atom_id res chain seq x y z
N MET A 1 12.94 49.07 26.15
CA MET A 1 12.19 48.44 27.25
C MET A 1 12.84 47.09 27.49
N ALA A 2 13.72 47.00 28.49
CA ALA A 2 14.40 45.74 28.82
C ALA A 2 13.48 44.94 29.74
N LEU A 3 13.16 43.71 29.35
CA LEU A 3 12.47 42.75 30.21
C LEU A 3 13.27 42.56 31.50
N THR A 4 12.57 42.50 32.63
CA THR A 4 13.20 42.25 33.93
C THR A 4 13.79 40.83 33.96
N LEU A 5 14.86 40.60 34.73
CA LEU A 5 15.55 39.30 34.77
C LEU A 5 14.59 38.14 35.12
N ALA A 6 13.66 38.37 36.04
CA ALA A 6 12.64 37.38 36.43
C ALA A 6 11.72 36.98 35.26
N GLU A 7 11.36 37.93 34.39
CA GLU A 7 10.49 37.69 33.23
C GLU A 7 11.22 36.92 32.12
N ARG A 8 12.56 36.99 32.07
CA ARG A 8 13.37 36.15 31.16
C ARG A 8 13.47 34.71 31.64
N ASP A 9 13.66 34.50 32.94
CA ASP A 9 13.78 33.16 33.52
C ASP A 9 12.48 32.34 33.34
N GLU A 10 11.32 32.98 33.47
CA GLU A 10 10.02 32.33 33.20
C GLU A 10 9.86 31.93 31.73
N VAL A 11 10.30 32.79 30.80
CA VAL A 11 10.26 32.52 29.36
C VAL A 11 11.20 31.37 28.99
N ASP A 12 12.37 31.31 29.61
CA ASP A 12 13.36 30.26 29.33
C ASP A 12 12.89 28.89 29.88
N ALA A 13 12.27 28.86 31.05
CA ALA A 13 11.64 27.64 31.58
C ALA A 13 10.49 27.14 30.69
N PHE A 14 9.65 28.05 30.18
CA PHE A 14 8.55 27.71 29.27
C PHE A 14 9.06 27.13 27.95
N LYS A 15 10.08 27.76 27.35
CA LYS A 15 10.73 27.27 26.12
C LYS A 15 11.36 25.90 26.31
N PHE A 16 12.03 25.67 27.44
CA PHE A 16 12.66 24.39 27.74
C PHE A 16 11.68 23.20 27.68
N ILE A 17 10.42 23.43 28.02
CA ILE A 17 9.37 22.41 27.99
C ILE A 17 8.72 22.32 26.60
N ILE A 18 8.48 23.46 25.94
CA ILE A 18 7.71 23.50 24.69
C ILE A 18 8.54 23.12 23.47
N ASP A 19 9.81 23.49 23.42
CA ASP A 19 10.68 23.16 22.29
C ASP A 19 10.78 21.63 22.06
N PRO A 20 11.03 20.77 23.07
CA PRO A 20 11.03 19.33 22.84
C PRO A 20 9.63 18.77 22.53
N LEU A 21 8.57 19.37 23.08
CA LEU A 21 7.19 18.91 22.84
C LEU A 21 6.74 19.20 21.41
N THR A 22 7.08 20.38 20.89
CA THR A 22 6.80 20.78 19.50
C THR A 22 7.66 19.99 18.51
N ALA A 23 8.93 19.73 18.84
CA ALA A 23 9.78 18.83 18.06
C ALA A 23 9.19 17.41 17.99
N ALA A 24 8.72 16.85 19.11
CA ALA A 24 8.05 15.55 19.13
C ALA A 24 6.75 15.55 18.32
N ALA A 25 5.91 16.58 18.48
CA ALA A 25 4.66 16.71 17.74
C ALA A 25 4.88 16.79 16.23
N SER A 26 5.89 17.54 15.78
CA SER A 26 6.23 17.63 14.35
C SER A 26 6.72 16.30 13.78
N LEU A 27 7.52 15.54 14.52
CA LEU A 27 7.95 14.20 14.11
C LEU A 27 6.77 13.24 13.95
N VAL A 28 5.85 13.24 14.92
CA VAL A 28 4.63 12.43 14.84
C VAL A 28 3.79 12.82 13.62
N ALA A 29 3.63 14.12 13.36
CA ALA A 29 2.88 14.61 12.21
C ALA A 29 3.49 14.11 10.88
N ILE A 30 4.82 14.16 10.74
CA ILE A 30 5.53 13.68 9.55
C ILE A 30 5.33 12.17 9.36
N VAL A 31 5.48 11.37 10.42
CA VAL A 31 5.31 9.92 10.36
C VAL A 31 3.87 9.54 9.97
N VAL A 32 2.88 10.22 10.54
CA VAL A 32 1.46 9.99 10.21
C VAL A 32 1.17 10.36 8.75
N ALA A 33 1.70 11.50 8.28
CA ALA A 33 1.55 11.91 6.89
C ALA A 33 2.16 10.88 5.92
N LEU A 34 3.38 10.41 6.20
CA LEU A 34 4.05 9.37 5.40
C LEU A 34 3.30 8.04 5.42
N ALA A 35 2.83 7.60 6.60
CA ALA A 35 2.08 6.36 6.74
C ALA A 35 0.73 6.43 6.00
N SER A 36 0.02 7.56 6.11
CA SER A 36 -1.22 7.81 5.40
C SER A 36 -1.00 7.83 3.89
N TRP A 37 0.03 8.55 3.43
CA TRP A 37 0.40 8.60 2.02
C TRP A 37 0.72 7.20 1.47
N TYR A 38 1.52 6.44 2.21
CA TYR A 38 1.91 5.10 1.84
C TYR A 38 0.71 4.14 1.79
N ARG A 39 -0.24 4.25 2.74
CA ARG A 39 -1.48 3.45 2.73
C ARG A 39 -2.43 3.86 1.61
N SER A 40 -2.47 5.15 1.26
CA SER A 40 -3.30 5.70 0.19
C SER A 40 -2.80 5.26 -1.18
N ALA A 41 -1.50 5.38 -1.44
CA ALA A 41 -0.84 5.08 -2.72
C ALA A 41 -0.89 3.60 -3.14
N ARG A 42 -1.20 2.68 -2.22
CA ARG A 42 -1.39 1.26 -2.54
C ARG A 42 -2.58 1.07 -3.49
N LYS A 43 -2.33 0.31 -4.57
CA LYS A 43 -3.36 -0.05 -5.55
C LYS A 43 -4.57 -0.69 -4.87
N PRO A 44 -5.80 -0.28 -5.22
CA PRO A 44 -7.01 -0.70 -4.53
C PRO A 44 -7.41 -2.15 -4.84
N LEU A 45 -7.08 -2.66 -6.02
CA LEU A 45 -7.20 -4.09 -6.37
C LEU A 45 -5.85 -4.79 -6.35
N ALA A 46 -5.83 -6.03 -5.86
CA ALA A 46 -4.75 -6.98 -6.12
C ALA A 46 -5.30 -8.24 -6.81
N ILE A 47 -4.46 -8.81 -7.66
CA ILE A 47 -4.73 -10.08 -8.34
C ILE A 47 -4.23 -11.20 -7.44
N ASP A 48 -5.13 -12.03 -6.91
CA ASP A 48 -4.78 -13.16 -6.06
C ASP A 48 -4.38 -14.37 -6.90
N ARG A 49 -5.16 -14.68 -7.95
CA ARG A 49 -4.90 -15.80 -8.86
C ARG A 49 -5.33 -15.45 -10.28
N LEU A 50 -4.51 -15.86 -11.24
CA LEU A 50 -4.83 -15.87 -12.66
C LEU A 50 -4.66 -17.29 -13.18
N VAL A 51 -5.73 -17.89 -13.70
CA VAL A 51 -5.69 -19.20 -14.36
C VAL A 51 -6.03 -18.99 -15.83
N ILE A 52 -5.15 -19.48 -16.70
CA ILE A 52 -5.31 -19.38 -18.15
C ILE A 52 -5.56 -20.78 -18.68
N HIS A 53 -6.78 -21.06 -19.11
CA HIS A 53 -7.11 -22.26 -19.85
C HIS A 53 -6.94 -21.96 -21.33
N GLN A 54 -5.97 -22.61 -21.98
CA GLN A 54 -5.78 -22.54 -23.43
C GLN A 54 -6.36 -23.82 -24.05
N LYS A 55 -7.49 -23.71 -24.75
CA LYS A 55 -7.94 -24.69 -25.75
C LYS A 55 -7.55 -24.21 -27.14
N ALA A 56 -7.40 -25.14 -28.08
CA ALA A 56 -6.93 -24.88 -29.44
C ALA A 56 -7.63 -23.69 -30.14
N ASP A 57 -8.94 -23.51 -29.91
CA ASP A 57 -9.73 -22.41 -30.48
C ASP A 57 -10.16 -21.32 -29.49
N LYS A 58 -10.06 -21.57 -28.18
CA LYS A 58 -10.61 -20.66 -27.16
C LYS A 58 -9.71 -20.59 -25.94
N SER A 59 -9.34 -19.37 -25.56
CA SER A 59 -8.67 -19.10 -24.29
C SER A 59 -9.68 -18.60 -23.26
N THR A 60 -9.74 -19.24 -22.10
CA THR A 60 -10.57 -18.83 -20.97
C THR A 60 -9.67 -18.34 -19.85
N PHE A 61 -9.91 -17.12 -19.38
CA PHE A 61 -9.15 -16.50 -18.30
C PHE A 61 -10.02 -16.45 -17.05
N ILE A 62 -9.58 -17.11 -15.98
CA ILE A 62 -10.22 -17.02 -14.67
C ILE A 62 -9.35 -16.09 -13.81
N LEU A 63 -9.88 -14.92 -13.50
CA LEU A 63 -9.20 -13.88 -12.72
C LEU A 63 -9.85 -13.74 -11.35
N SER A 64 -9.13 -14.11 -10.30
CA SER A 64 -9.53 -13.92 -8.91
C SER A 64 -8.91 -12.63 -8.38
N MET A 65 -9.74 -11.64 -8.09
CA MET A 65 -9.30 -10.34 -7.56
C MET A 65 -9.76 -10.16 -6.12
N ARG A 66 -8.93 -9.51 -5.31
CA ARG A 66 -9.26 -9.12 -3.93
C ARG A 66 -9.30 -7.60 -3.82
N ASN A 67 -10.37 -7.08 -3.22
CA ASN A 67 -10.44 -5.69 -2.80
C ASN A 67 -9.56 -5.48 -1.55
N ARG A 68 -8.62 -4.54 -1.62
CA ARG A 68 -7.72 -4.20 -0.49
C ARG A 68 -8.15 -2.97 0.28
N LYS A 69 -9.25 -2.33 -0.12
CA LYS A 69 -9.78 -1.12 0.48
C LYS A 69 -11.16 -1.41 1.07
N ASP A 70 -11.53 -0.66 2.10
CA ASP A 70 -12.78 -0.86 2.83
C ASP A 70 -14.01 -0.33 2.06
N TYR A 71 -13.79 0.38 0.95
CA TYR A 71 -14.84 0.88 0.06
C TYR A 71 -15.06 -0.04 -1.14
N PRO A 72 -16.30 -0.12 -1.68
CA PRO A 72 -16.59 -0.91 -2.88
C PRO A 72 -15.86 -0.33 -4.10
N ILE A 73 -15.25 -1.20 -4.90
CA ILE A 73 -14.58 -0.82 -6.15
C ILE A 73 -15.40 -1.31 -7.34
N ILE A 74 -15.73 -0.37 -8.24
CA ILE A 74 -16.44 -0.68 -9.48
C ILE A 74 -15.42 -0.83 -10.61
N ILE A 75 -15.35 -2.01 -11.21
CA ILE A 75 -14.49 -2.27 -12.38
C ILE A 75 -15.21 -1.74 -13.63
N LYS A 76 -14.76 -0.60 -14.17
CA LYS A 76 -15.37 0.00 -15.38
C LYS A 76 -15.03 -0.75 -16.66
N GLN A 77 -13.78 -1.20 -16.80
CA GLN A 77 -13.30 -1.91 -17.97
C GLN A 77 -12.15 -2.85 -17.58
N THR A 78 -12.09 -4.02 -18.23
CA THR A 78 -10.94 -4.92 -18.16
C THR A 78 -10.31 -4.98 -19.55
N GLN A 79 -9.09 -4.48 -19.70
CA GLN A 79 -8.33 -4.56 -20.95
C GLN A 79 -7.25 -5.64 -20.79
N CYS A 80 -7.24 -6.63 -21.70
CA CYS A 80 -6.25 -7.69 -21.71
C CYS A 80 -5.16 -7.35 -22.73
N TYR A 81 -3.95 -7.02 -22.27
CA TYR A 81 -2.81 -6.79 -23.16
C TYR A 81 -2.06 -8.11 -23.39
N THR A 82 -2.05 -8.57 -24.64
CA THR A 82 -1.41 -9.82 -25.07
C THR A 82 0.12 -9.75 -25.15
N ARG A 83 0.75 -8.58 -24.90
CA ARG A 83 2.21 -8.48 -24.81
C ARG A 83 2.69 -9.21 -23.56
N ARG A 84 3.24 -10.42 -23.74
CA ARG A 84 3.89 -11.22 -22.69
C ARG A 84 5.11 -10.47 -22.16
N TYR A 85 4.96 -9.73 -21.07
CA TYR A 85 6.10 -9.17 -20.33
C TYR A 85 6.68 -10.15 -19.31
N PHE A 86 5.94 -11.21 -18.95
CA PHE A 86 6.34 -12.15 -17.89
C PHE A 86 5.96 -13.59 -18.25
N THR A 87 6.93 -14.48 -18.22
CA THR A 87 6.73 -15.92 -18.36
C THR A 87 6.40 -16.49 -16.98
N VAL A 88 5.16 -16.91 -16.77
CA VAL A 88 4.77 -17.66 -15.57
C VAL A 88 5.49 -19.00 -15.61
N GLN A 89 6.51 -19.21 -14.78
CA GLN A 89 7.16 -20.51 -14.65
C GLN A 89 6.14 -21.51 -14.11
N LYS A 90 5.80 -22.50 -14.92
CA LYS A 90 4.95 -23.62 -14.51
C LYS A 90 5.81 -24.48 -13.57
N ASN A 91 5.48 -24.51 -12.28
CA ASN A 91 6.18 -25.38 -11.33
C ASN A 91 5.86 -26.86 -11.67
N PRO A 92 6.85 -27.67 -12.11
CA PRO A 92 6.60 -29.02 -12.61
C PRO A 92 6.08 -30.00 -11.54
N GLN A 93 6.21 -29.68 -10.25
CA GLN A 93 5.81 -30.59 -9.17
C GLN A 93 4.29 -30.71 -8.97
N ARG A 94 3.47 -29.78 -9.49
CA ARG A 94 2.00 -29.82 -9.26
C ARG A 94 1.21 -30.58 -10.34
N ASP A 95 1.81 -30.87 -11.49
CA ASP A 95 1.14 -31.47 -12.65
C ASP A 95 0.98 -33.01 -12.52
N GLN A 96 1.74 -33.66 -11.63
CA GLN A 96 1.67 -35.11 -11.44
C GLN A 96 0.53 -35.57 -10.52
N SER A 97 -0.03 -34.69 -9.68
CA SER A 97 -1.08 -35.08 -8.72
C SER A 97 -2.50 -35.17 -9.33
N ILE A 98 -2.70 -34.63 -10.54
CA ILE A 98 -4.02 -34.59 -11.19
C ILE A 98 -4.17 -35.71 -12.23
N LYS A 99 -3.07 -36.38 -12.63
CA LYS A 99 -3.10 -37.48 -13.62
C LYS A 99 -3.27 -38.89 -13.02
N SER A 100 -3.35 -39.05 -11.69
CA SER A 100 -3.61 -40.34 -11.06
C SER A 100 -5.03 -40.41 -10.47
N ARG A 101 -6.06 -40.33 -11.32
CA ARG A 101 -7.41 -40.82 -11.02
C ARG A 101 -8.17 -41.03 -12.32
#